data_AF-A0A453AIZ8-F1
#
_entry.id   AF-A0A453AIZ8-F1
#
_cell.length_a   1.000
_cell.length_b   1.000
_cell.length_c   1.000
_cell.angle_alpha   90.00
_cell.angle_beta   90.00
_cell.angle_gamma   90.00
#
_symmetry.space_group_name_H-M   'P 1'
#
loop_
_entity.id
_entity.type
_entity.pdbx_description
1 polymer ?
#
loop_
_entity_poly.entity_id
_entity_poly.type
_entity_poly.pdbx_seq_one_letter_code
_entity_poly.pdbx_strand_id
1 'polypeptide(L)'
;TARLLRGTGVSYRHLTYPENFTADGVGTEKERHHQRNVALGHVEEHRLDGVVLFAGLGDVYDLRFFDQLRQIRTFGAWPVATVSERERKATVEGPVCGGSPWAVTGWFSTADATPTVRAARPPEGTVDVARFAFGSALLWDPHRWDRFPVSEPDASQVIPSFD
;
A
#
# COMPACT_ATOMS: atom_id res chain seq x y z
N THR A 1 -0.02 -15.99 18.46
CA THR A 1 0.06 -16.01 16.98
C THR A 1 0.89 -17.17 16.43
N ALA A 2 2.10 -17.45 16.94
CA ALA A 2 2.99 -18.49 16.40
C ALA A 2 2.36 -19.89 16.24
N ARG A 3 1.53 -20.35 17.20
CA ARG A 3 0.82 -21.63 17.12
C ARG A 3 -0.18 -21.68 15.96
N LEU A 4 -0.91 -20.58 15.74
CA LEU A 4 -1.87 -20.45 14.65
C LEU A 4 -1.16 -20.53 13.30
N LEU A 5 -0.09 -19.75 13.11
CA LEU A 5 0.71 -19.74 11.88
C LEU A 5 1.27 -21.13 11.53
N ARG A 6 1.75 -21.88 12.53
CA ARG A 6 2.24 -23.24 12.31
C ARG A 6 1.16 -24.20 11.78
N GLY A 7 -0.11 -23.97 12.16
CA GLY A 7 -1.24 -24.80 11.74
C GLY A 7 -1.76 -24.52 10.33
N THR A 8 -1.33 -23.42 9.68
CA THR A 8 -1.90 -23.02 8.36
C THR A 8 -1.29 -23.75 7.18
N GLY A 9 -0.07 -24.31 7.32
CA GLY A 9 0.68 -24.91 6.21
C GLY A 9 1.18 -23.90 5.17
N VAL A 10 0.99 -22.60 5.39
CA VAL A 10 1.47 -21.52 4.52
C VAL A 10 2.92 -21.17 4.88
N SER A 11 3.74 -20.84 3.89
CA SER A 11 5.08 -20.27 4.15
C SER A 11 4.95 -18.90 4.83
N TYR A 12 5.55 -18.73 6.01
CA TYR A 12 5.47 -17.49 6.77
C TYR A 12 6.81 -17.10 7.39
N ARG A 13 6.97 -15.81 7.65
CA ARG A 13 7.99 -15.27 8.57
C ARG A 13 7.26 -14.52 9.69
N HIS A 14 7.44 -14.96 10.93
CA HIS A 14 6.78 -14.35 12.08
C HIS A 14 7.70 -13.28 12.67
N LEU A 15 7.40 -12.02 12.38
CA LEU A 15 8.16 -10.86 12.84
C LEU A 15 7.51 -10.27 14.09
N THR A 16 8.35 -9.79 15.01
CA THR A 16 7.93 -9.17 16.28
C THR A 16 8.77 -7.93 16.54
N TYR A 17 8.27 -7.04 17.38
CA TYR A 17 8.93 -5.80 17.75
C TYR A 17 8.80 -5.57 19.26
N PRO A 18 9.82 -5.01 19.94
CA PRO A 18 9.82 -4.84 21.40
C PRO A 18 9.09 -3.57 21.89
N GLU A 19 8.78 -2.63 20.99
CA GLU A 19 8.19 -1.34 21.34
C GLU A 19 6.75 -1.47 21.85
N ASN A 20 6.39 -0.61 22.81
CA ASN A 20 5.05 -0.52 23.36
C ASN A 20 4.28 0.63 22.70
N PHE A 21 3.07 0.33 22.22
CA PHE A 21 2.16 1.31 21.66
C PHE A 21 0.94 1.48 22.57
N THR A 22 0.41 2.69 22.65
CA THR A 22 -0.83 2.96 23.38
C THR A 22 -2.01 2.35 22.63
N ALA A 23 -2.92 1.70 23.36
CA ALA A 23 -4.15 1.12 22.79
C ALA A 23 -5.25 2.18 22.56
N ASP A 24 -4.86 3.40 22.21
CA ASP A 24 -5.74 4.45 21.71
C ASP A 24 -5.74 4.46 20.18
N GLY A 25 -6.66 5.19 19.56
CA GLY A 25 -6.77 5.21 18.09
C GLY A 25 -5.49 5.68 17.39
N VAL A 26 -4.79 6.66 17.98
CA VAL A 26 -3.53 7.18 17.43
C VAL A 26 -2.38 6.19 17.61
N GLY A 27 -2.25 5.57 18.79
CA GLY A 27 -1.23 4.57 19.06
C GLY A 27 -1.41 3.30 18.24
N THR A 28 -2.66 2.89 17.98
CA THR A 28 -2.97 1.74 17.13
C THR A 28 -2.53 1.98 15.68
N GLU A 29 -2.74 3.17 15.12
CA GLU A 29 -2.27 3.45 13.75
C GLU A 29 -0.74 3.54 13.68
N LYS A 30 -0.10 4.14 14.69
CA LYS A 30 1.37 4.14 14.81
C LYS A 30 1.93 2.71 14.88
N GLU A 31 1.30 1.84 15.65
CA GLU A 31 1.68 0.44 15.75
C GLU A 31 1.58 -0.27 14.38
N ARG A 32 0.51 -0.03 13.62
CA ARG A 32 0.36 -0.59 12.27
C ARG A 32 1.43 -0.10 11.30
N HIS A 33 1.78 1.19 11.35
CA HIS A 33 2.89 1.71 10.55
C HIS A 33 4.21 1.07 10.95
N HIS A 34 4.48 0.92 12.26
CA HIS A 34 5.67 0.27 12.76
C HIS A 34 5.78 -1.18 12.29
N GLN A 35 4.69 -1.95 12.41
CA GLN A 35 4.59 -3.33 11.91
C GLN A 35 4.94 -3.45 10.42
N ARG A 36 4.41 -2.54 9.58
CA ARG A 36 4.72 -2.51 8.14
C ARG A 36 6.19 -2.20 7.90
N ASN A 37 6.76 -1.23 8.62
CA ASN A 37 8.17 -0.84 8.46
C ASN A 37 9.12 -1.97 8.91
N VAL A 38 8.82 -2.67 10.01
CA VAL A 38 9.57 -3.85 10.43
C VAL A 38 9.55 -4.94 9.36
N ALA A 39 8.39 -5.17 8.73
CA ALA A 39 8.28 -6.12 7.64
C ALA A 39 9.05 -5.68 6.37
N LEU A 40 9.00 -4.40 6.02
CA LEU A 40 9.76 -3.84 4.90
C LEU A 40 11.27 -3.97 5.11
N GLY A 41 11.78 -3.61 6.29
CA GLY A 41 13.19 -3.77 6.63
C GLY A 41 13.64 -5.24 6.53
N HIS A 42 12.79 -6.17 6.98
CA HIS A 42 13.09 -7.61 6.84
C HIS A 42 13.14 -8.07 5.38
N VAL A 43 12.24 -7.57 4.54
CA VAL A 43 12.22 -7.86 3.10
C VAL A 43 13.46 -7.28 2.40
N GLU A 44 13.85 -6.06 2.77
CA GLU A 44 15.01 -5.36 2.24
C GLU A 44 16.33 -6.04 2.62
N GLU A 45 16.53 -6.29 3.92
CA GLU A 45 17.74 -6.95 4.46
C GLU A 45 18.01 -8.30 3.79
N HIS A 46 16.94 -9.10 3.62
CA HIS A 46 17.04 -10.43 3.04
C HIS A 46 16.82 -10.47 1.53
N ARG A 47 16.62 -9.31 0.88
CA ARG A 47 16.37 -9.14 -0.56
C ARG A 47 15.35 -10.13 -1.12
N LEU A 48 14.18 -10.20 -0.49
CA LEU A 48 13.12 -11.13 -0.89
C LEU A 48 12.43 -10.65 -2.17
N ASP A 49 12.94 -11.08 -3.32
CA ASP A 49 12.43 -10.68 -4.63
C ASP A 49 11.00 -11.18 -4.88
N GLY A 50 10.14 -10.29 -5.37
CA GLY A 50 8.71 -10.52 -5.51
C GLY A 50 7.87 -9.24 -5.49
N VAL A 51 6.63 -9.38 -5.05
CA VAL A 51 5.65 -8.27 -4.97
C VAL A 51 5.22 -8.10 -3.51
N VAL A 52 5.24 -6.87 -3.02
CA VAL A 52 4.79 -6.51 -1.67
C VAL A 52 3.35 -6.01 -1.74
N LEU A 53 2.46 -6.68 -1.02
CA LEU A 53 1.07 -6.27 -0.78
C LEU A 53 0.87 -6.08 0.73
N PHE A 54 0.30 -4.94 1.14
CA PHE A 54 -0.10 -4.72 2.53
C PHE A 54 -1.54 -5.19 2.73
N ALA A 55 -1.69 -6.44 3.18
CA ALA A 55 -3.02 -7.00 3.45
C ALA A 55 -3.48 -6.74 4.89
N GLY A 56 -4.63 -6.09 5.04
CA GLY A 56 -5.31 -5.89 6.32
C GLY A 56 -5.98 -7.17 6.81
N LEU A 57 -6.19 -7.26 8.14
CA LEU A 57 -6.82 -8.45 8.77
C LEU A 57 -8.28 -8.66 8.39
N GLY A 58 -8.97 -7.61 7.95
CA GLY A 58 -10.38 -7.65 7.52
C GLY A 58 -10.56 -7.59 6.00
N ASP A 59 -9.47 -7.57 5.24
CA ASP A 59 -9.53 -7.41 3.80
C ASP A 59 -9.93 -8.72 3.13
N VAL A 60 -10.70 -8.62 2.04
CA VAL A 60 -11.19 -9.77 1.27
C VAL A 60 -10.57 -9.73 -0.13
N TYR A 61 -9.93 -10.84 -0.52
CA TYR A 61 -9.25 -10.97 -1.80
C TYR A 61 -9.83 -12.11 -2.64
N ASP A 62 -10.08 -11.83 -3.92
CA ASP A 62 -10.33 -12.88 -4.92
C ASP A 62 -9.03 -13.61 -5.23
N LEU A 63 -9.04 -14.94 -5.37
CA LEU A 63 -7.81 -15.69 -5.66
C LEU A 63 -7.20 -15.31 -7.01
N ARG A 64 -8.02 -14.96 -8.00
CA ARG A 64 -7.58 -14.53 -9.34
C ARG A 64 -6.84 -13.19 -9.30
N PHE A 65 -7.08 -12.39 -8.26
CA PHE A 65 -6.37 -11.13 -8.06
C PHE A 65 -4.86 -11.36 -7.84
N PHE A 66 -4.48 -12.45 -7.17
CA PHE A 66 -3.06 -12.77 -6.96
C PHE A 66 -2.33 -13.12 -8.27
N ASP A 67 -3.04 -13.58 -9.31
CA ASP A 67 -2.43 -13.79 -10.63
C ASP A 67 -2.09 -12.45 -11.30
N GLN A 68 -2.94 -11.44 -11.12
CA GLN A 68 -2.68 -10.07 -11.59
C GLN A 68 -1.56 -9.41 -10.79
N LEU A 69 -1.55 -9.56 -9.46
CA LEU A 69 -0.50 -9.01 -8.60
C LEU A 69 0.90 -9.48 -9.02
N ARG A 70 1.07 -10.76 -9.38
CA ARG A 70 2.36 -11.31 -9.82
C ARG A 70 2.89 -10.71 -11.13
N GLN A 71 2.06 -10.01 -11.89
CA GLN A 71 2.49 -9.31 -13.10
C GLN A 71 3.13 -7.95 -12.80
N ILE A 72 2.96 -7.42 -11.59
CA ILE A 72 3.58 -6.15 -11.18
C ILE A 72 5.10 -6.31 -11.21
N ARG A 73 5.78 -5.37 -11.88
CA ARG A 73 7.25 -5.27 -11.93
C ARG A 73 7.79 -4.11 -11.11
N THR A 74 6.99 -3.06 -11.01
CA THR A 74 7.40 -1.80 -10.42
C THR A 74 6.34 -1.34 -9.42
N PHE A 75 5.20 -0.86 -9.92
CA PHE A 75 4.10 -0.39 -9.10
C PHE A 75 2.78 -0.77 -9.78
N GLY A 76 1.78 -1.13 -8.99
CA GLY A 76 0.43 -1.39 -9.46
C GLY A 76 -0.58 -0.84 -8.48
N ALA A 77 -1.66 -0.28 -9.00
CA ALA A 77 -2.80 0.21 -8.24
C ALA A 77 -4.10 -0.34 -8.84
N TRP A 78 -5.11 -0.52 -8.00
CA TRP A 78 -6.40 -1.09 -8.41
C TRP A 78 -7.55 -0.46 -7.61
N PRO A 79 -8.79 -0.57 -8.10
CA PRO A 79 -9.96 -0.18 -7.34
C PRO A 79 -10.19 -1.12 -6.14
N VAL A 80 -10.53 -0.54 -5.00
CA VAL A 80 -10.90 -1.26 -3.77
C VAL A 80 -12.31 -0.85 -3.38
N ALA A 81 -13.12 -1.86 -3.07
CA ALA A 81 -14.46 -1.67 -2.52
C ALA A 81 -14.42 -1.73 -1.00
N THR A 82 -14.98 -0.73 -0.33
CA THR A 82 -15.14 -0.68 1.11
C THR A 82 -16.61 -0.83 1.45
N VAL A 83 -16.94 -1.82 2.28
CA VAL A 83 -18.32 -2.07 2.73
C VAL A 83 -18.45 -1.66 4.20
N SER A 84 -19.42 -0.79 4.47
CA SER A 84 -19.78 -0.36 5.82
C SER A 84 -21.14 -0.92 6.19
N GLU A 85 -21.16 -1.86 7.14
CA GLU A 85 -22.41 -2.39 7.70
C GLU A 85 -23.20 -1.30 8.44
N ARG A 86 -22.49 -0.45 9.20
CA ARG A 86 -23.08 0.66 9.95
C ARG A 86 -23.83 1.64 9.05
N GLU A 87 -23.23 1.98 7.91
CA GLU A 87 -23.83 2.91 6.94
C GLU A 87 -24.70 2.19 5.90
N ARG A 88 -24.73 0.85 5.91
CA ARG A 88 -25.37 0.00 4.90
C ARG A 88 -25.02 0.42 3.47
N LYS A 89 -23.73 0.69 3.25
CA LYS A 89 -23.23 1.25 1.99
C LYS A 89 -21.97 0.53 1.54
N ALA A 90 -21.80 0.44 0.23
CA ALA A 90 -20.55 0.07 -0.41
C ALA A 90 -20.02 1.27 -1.22
N THR A 91 -18.75 1.58 -1.06
CA THR A 91 -18.05 2.59 -1.83
C THR A 91 -16.89 1.96 -2.58
N VAL A 92 -16.57 2.48 -3.76
CA VAL A 92 -15.43 2.03 -4.56
C VAL A 92 -14.53 3.22 -4.82
N GLU A 93 -13.25 3.03 -4.56
CA GLU A 93 -12.21 4.02 -4.83
C GLU A 93 -11.07 3.38 -5.59
N GLY A 94 -10.57 4.04 -6.62
CA GLY A 94 -9.53 3.45 -7.47
C GLY A 94 -8.89 4.44 -8.45
N PRO A 95 -7.82 4.00 -9.14
CA PRO A 95 -7.14 4.82 -10.11
C PRO A 95 -8.00 5.03 -11.36
N VAL A 96 -7.87 6.21 -11.97
CA VAL A 96 -8.36 6.53 -13.31
C VAL A 96 -7.16 6.51 -14.24
N CYS A 97 -7.18 5.64 -15.24
CA CYS A 97 -6.14 5.57 -16.27
C CYS A 97 -6.53 6.43 -17.48
N GLY A 98 -5.57 7.14 -18.07
CA GLY A 98 -5.84 8.04 -19.20
C GLY A 98 -4.59 8.37 -20.00
N GLY A 99 -4.78 8.71 -21.28
CA GLY A 99 -3.68 9.04 -22.21
C GLY A 99 -2.92 7.80 -22.67
N SER A 100 -2.10 7.21 -21.80
CA SER A 100 -1.37 5.96 -22.08
C SER A 100 -1.93 4.79 -21.26
N PRO A 101 -1.72 3.52 -21.67
CA PRO A 101 -2.27 2.35 -20.98
C PRO A 101 -1.80 2.19 -19.52
N TRP A 102 -0.73 2.88 -19.13
CA TRP A 102 -0.06 2.68 -17.84
C TRP A 102 -0.08 3.94 -16.96
N ALA A 103 -0.60 5.07 -17.47
CA ALA A 103 -0.60 6.33 -16.77
C ALA A 103 -1.87 6.49 -15.92
N VAL A 104 -1.68 6.56 -14.60
CA VAL A 104 -2.72 6.97 -13.66
C VAL A 104 -2.85 8.49 -13.72
N THR A 105 -3.99 8.98 -14.20
CA THR A 105 -4.29 10.41 -14.37
C THR A 105 -5.17 10.98 -13.26
N GLY A 106 -5.71 10.14 -12.39
CA GLY A 106 -6.58 10.55 -11.30
C GLY A 106 -6.98 9.39 -10.40
N TRP A 107 -7.83 9.69 -9.42
CA TRP A 107 -8.46 8.70 -8.54
C TRP A 107 -9.95 9.00 -8.45
N PHE A 108 -10.80 7.99 -8.68
CA PHE A 108 -12.24 8.13 -8.52
C PHE A 108 -12.69 7.67 -7.13
N SER A 109 -13.77 8.25 -6.63
CA SER A 109 -14.49 7.77 -5.44
C SER A 109 -15.99 7.81 -5.66
N THR A 110 -16.68 6.76 -5.24
CA THR A 110 -18.16 6.68 -5.21
C THR A 110 -18.72 6.94 -3.81
N ALA A 111 -17.93 7.54 -2.92
CA ALA A 111 -18.39 7.90 -1.58
C ALA A 111 -19.47 8.98 -1.60
N ASP A 112 -19.42 9.90 -2.57
CA ASP A 112 -20.41 10.96 -2.73
C ASP A 112 -21.52 10.56 -3.72
N ALA A 113 -22.66 11.27 -3.67
CA ALA A 113 -23.79 11.03 -4.58
C ALA A 113 -23.42 11.23 -6.06
N THR A 114 -22.47 12.12 -6.32
CA THR A 114 -21.82 12.29 -7.63
C THR A 114 -20.40 11.75 -7.54
N PRO A 115 -19.98 10.83 -8.43
CA PRO A 115 -18.62 10.33 -8.46
C PRO A 115 -17.64 11.49 -8.60
N THR A 116 -16.68 11.59 -7.69
CA THR A 116 -15.64 12.62 -7.75
C THR A 116 -14.36 12.02 -8.31
N VAL A 117 -13.69 12.75 -9.20
CA VAL A 117 -12.34 12.41 -9.67
C VAL A 117 -11.38 13.42 -9.05
N ARG A 118 -10.48 12.92 -8.20
CA ARG A 118 -9.38 13.70 -7.62
C ARG A 118 -8.16 13.58 -8.53
N ALA A 119 -7.27 14.58 -8.45
CA ALA A 119 -6.03 14.61 -9.22
C ALA A 119 -5.16 13.35 -8.98
N ALA A 120 -4.28 13.04 -9.93
CA ALA A 120 -3.41 11.85 -9.90
C ALA A 120 -2.57 11.75 -8.61
N ARG A 121 -2.14 12.90 -8.06
CA ARG A 121 -1.46 12.98 -6.78
C ARG A 121 -2.50 12.91 -5.67
N PRO A 122 -2.57 11.81 -4.91
CA PRO A 122 -3.38 11.78 -3.71
C PRO A 122 -2.77 12.76 -2.70
N PRO A 123 -3.58 13.53 -1.94
CA PRO A 123 -3.05 14.29 -0.81
C PRO A 123 -2.23 13.37 0.10
N GLU A 124 -1.14 13.87 0.68
CA GLU A 124 -0.31 13.08 1.59
C GLU A 124 -1.18 12.39 2.67
N GLY A 125 -0.96 11.08 2.85
CA GLY A 125 -1.70 10.29 3.83
C GLY A 125 -3.10 9.80 3.41
N THR A 126 -3.52 9.99 2.15
CA THR A 126 -4.89 9.59 1.71
C THR A 126 -5.01 8.28 0.93
N VAL A 127 -3.90 7.68 0.48
CA VAL A 127 -3.96 6.34 -0.14
C VAL A 127 -3.85 5.27 0.94
N ASP A 128 -4.95 4.58 1.18
CA ASP A 128 -4.91 3.32 1.93
C ASP A 128 -3.95 2.34 1.24
N VAL A 129 -3.04 1.77 2.03
CA VAL A 129 -2.04 0.80 1.59
C VAL A 129 -2.65 -0.45 0.94
N ALA A 130 -3.94 -0.72 1.18
CA ALA A 130 -4.67 -1.81 0.54
C ALA A 130 -4.90 -1.60 -0.98
N ARG A 131 -4.62 -0.40 -1.52
CA ARG A 131 -4.93 -0.01 -2.92
C ARG A 131 -3.75 -0.12 -3.88
N PHE A 132 -2.58 -0.51 -3.39
CA PHE A 132 -1.40 -0.65 -4.23
C PHE A 132 -0.48 -1.80 -3.79
N ALA A 133 0.36 -2.23 -4.72
CA ALA A 133 1.48 -3.13 -4.48
C ALA A 133 2.65 -2.70 -5.34
N PHE A 134 3.84 -3.14 -4.96
CA PHE A 134 5.06 -2.77 -5.67
C PHE A 134 6.04 -3.93 -5.70
N GLY A 135 6.95 -3.92 -6.68
CA GLY A 135 8.03 -4.89 -6.78
C GLY A 135 9.03 -4.67 -5.64
N SER A 136 9.28 -5.68 -4.81
CA SER A 136 10.12 -5.56 -3.61
C SER A 136 11.53 -5.07 -3.90
N ALA A 137 12.06 -5.35 -5.10
CA ALA A 137 13.37 -4.87 -5.55
C ALA A 137 13.53 -3.34 -5.50
N LEU A 138 12.44 -2.57 -5.48
CA LEU A 138 12.49 -1.13 -5.24
C LEU A 138 13.10 -0.75 -3.88
N LEU A 139 13.09 -1.65 -2.89
CA LEU A 139 13.63 -1.38 -1.56
C LEU A 139 15.17 -1.39 -1.54
N TRP A 140 15.84 -2.09 -2.46
CA TRP A 140 17.30 -2.29 -2.40
C TRP A 140 18.06 -2.11 -3.72
N ASP A 141 17.37 -1.89 -4.86
CA ASP A 141 18.00 -1.72 -6.18
C ASP A 141 17.76 -0.30 -6.72
N PRO A 142 18.71 0.64 -6.51
CA PRO A 142 18.57 2.04 -6.90
C PRO A 142 18.32 2.26 -8.40
N HIS A 143 18.83 1.39 -9.27
CA HIS A 143 18.62 1.50 -10.73
C HIS A 143 17.14 1.38 -11.13
N ARG A 144 16.29 0.89 -10.22
CA ARG A 144 14.85 0.79 -10.47
C ARG A 144 14.12 2.09 -10.23
N TRP A 145 14.71 3.04 -9.50
CA TRP A 145 14.13 4.34 -9.20
C TRP A 145 14.17 5.26 -10.43
N ASP A 146 15.23 5.17 -11.24
CA ASP A 146 15.41 5.97 -12.46
C ASP A 146 14.38 5.68 -13.57
N ARG A 147 13.55 4.63 -13.39
CA ARG A 147 12.48 4.27 -14.34
C ARG A 147 11.16 4.98 -14.06
N PHE A 148 11.06 5.73 -12.98
CA PHE A 148 9.92 6.60 -12.74
C PHE A 148 10.21 7.98 -13.35
N PRO A 149 9.39 8.51 -14.26
CA PRO A 149 9.49 9.90 -14.64
C PRO A 149 9.15 10.74 -13.41
N VAL A 150 10.16 11.20 -12.69
CA VAL A 150 9.99 12.21 -11.64
C VAL A 150 9.68 13.54 -12.33
N SER A 151 8.39 13.83 -12.46
CA SER A 151 7.91 15.08 -13.03
C SER A 151 8.19 16.29 -12.14
N GLU A 152 8.51 16.06 -10.86
CA GLU A 152 8.90 17.09 -9.89
C GLU A 152 9.98 16.55 -8.94
N PRO A 153 10.90 17.40 -8.44
CA PRO A 153 11.85 17.00 -7.42
C PRO A 153 11.13 16.57 -6.13
N ASP A 154 11.69 15.57 -5.45
CA ASP A 154 11.16 15.05 -4.20
C ASP A 154 11.19 16.12 -3.10
N ALA A 155 10.07 16.81 -2.92
CA ALA A 155 9.90 17.86 -1.91
C ALA A 155 9.90 17.30 -0.47
N SER A 156 9.78 15.98 -0.28
CA SER A 156 9.78 15.34 1.04
C SER A 156 11.18 15.30 1.69
N GLN A 157 12.24 15.52 0.90
CA GLN A 157 13.63 15.52 1.36
C GLN A 157 14.21 16.93 1.54
N VAL A 158 13.41 17.98 1.34
CA VAL A 158 13.89 19.36 1.49
C VAL A 158 13.94 19.70 2.98
N ILE A 159 15.14 19.62 3.56
CA ILE A 159 15.43 20.14 4.90
C ILE A 159 15.10 21.65 4.88
N PRO A 160 14.27 22.17 5.79
CA PRO A 160 14.02 23.60 5.85
C PRO A 160 15.34 24.31 6.14
N SER A 161 15.83 25.09 5.18
CA SER A 161 16.83 26.11 5.44
C SER A 161 16.17 27.19 6.29
N PHE A 162 16.55 27.25 7.56
CA PHE A 162 16.24 28.39 8.41
C PHE A 162 17.15 29.55 8.00
N ASP A 163 16.56 30.58 7.38
CA ASP A 163 17.10 31.94 7.37
C ASP A 163 16.50 32.73 8.55
#